data_AF-A0A2V9K706-F1
#
_entry.id   AF-A0A2V9K706-F1
#
_cell.length_a   1.000
_cell.length_b   1.000
_cell.length_c   1.000
_cell.angle_alpha   90.00
_cell.angle_beta   90.00
_cell.angle_gamma   90.00
#
_symmetry.space_group_name_H-M   'P 1'
#
loop_
_entity.id
_entity.type
_entity.pdbx_description
1 polymer ?
#
loop_
_entity_poly.entity_id
_entity_poly.type
_entity_poly.pdbx_seq_one_letter_code
_entity_poly.pdbx_strand_id
1 'polypeptide(L)' 'GIDVEACAKSFQFGKDNKPLFVAGPNDSPARCQQIMQTLARRCGPDGFHYLVGMPIDGIDE' A
#
# COMPACT_ATOMS: atom_id res chain seq x y z
N GLY A 1 2.49 -17.67 27.43
CA GLY A 1 2.64 -17.25 26.02
C GLY A 1 1.30 -16.75 25.53
N ILE A 2 1.28 -15.86 24.53
CA ILE A 2 0.05 -15.40 23.90
C ILE A 2 -0.32 -16.41 22.82
N ASP A 3 -1.57 -16.88 22.81
CA ASP A 3 -2.10 -17.73 21.74
C ASP A 3 -2.60 -16.84 20.59
N VAL A 4 -1.92 -16.92 19.45
CA VAL A 4 -2.23 -16.11 18.26
C VAL A 4 -3.52 -16.59 17.59
N GLU A 5 -3.86 -17.87 17.76
CA GLU A 5 -5.07 -18.50 17.22
C GLU A 5 -6.32 -18.11 18.03
N ALA A 6 -6.16 -17.57 19.25
CA ALA A 6 -7.27 -17.03 20.04
C ALA A 6 -7.82 -15.70 19.50
N CYS A 7 -7.21 -15.12 18.46
CA CYS A 7 -7.73 -13.93 17.80
C CYS A 7 -8.96 -14.29 16.96
N ALA A 8 -10.16 -14.08 17.50
CA ALA A 8 -11.42 -14.45 16.85
C ALA A 8 -11.71 -13.70 15.53
N LYS A 9 -10.92 -12.70 15.16
CA LYS A 9 -11.16 -11.85 14.00
C LYS A 9 -10.01 -11.89 13.01
N SER A 10 -10.30 -12.35 11.80
CA SER A 10 -9.41 -12.25 10.66
C SER A 10 -9.58 -10.89 9.97
N PHE A 11 -8.48 -10.36 9.44
CA PHE A 11 -8.48 -9.15 8.62
C PHE A 11 -7.74 -9.45 7.34
N GLN A 12 -8.32 -9.04 6.21
CA GLN A 12 -7.62 -9.06 4.94
C GLN A 12 -7.04 -7.68 4.68
N PHE A 13 -5.74 -7.63 4.40
CA PHE A 13 -5.05 -6.40 4.04
C PHE A 13 -5.08 -6.18 2.53
N GLY A 14 -4.93 -4.92 2.11
CA GLY A 14 -4.95 -4.53 0.71
C GLY A 14 -6.34 -4.12 0.22
N LYS A 15 -6.53 -4.14 -1.10
CA LYS A 15 -7.77 -3.77 -1.79
C LYS A 15 -8.01 -4.77 -2.92
N ASP A 16 -9.25 -5.23 -3.08
CA ASP A 16 -9.63 -6.16 -4.16
C ASP A 16 -8.75 -7.43 -4.25
N ASN A 17 -8.40 -8.00 -3.09
CA ASN A 17 -7.47 -9.13 -2.95
C ASN A 17 -6.02 -8.88 -3.42
N LYS A 18 -5.63 -7.62 -3.62
CA LYS A 18 -4.29 -7.22 -4.04
C LYS A 18 -3.62 -6.31 -3.00
N PRO A 19 -2.28 -6.32 -2.89
CA PRO A 19 -1.56 -5.31 -2.10
C PRO A 19 -1.91 -3.89 -2.57
N LEU A 20 -2.02 -2.96 -1.63
CA LEU A 20 -2.20 -1.54 -1.90
C LEU A 20 -1.04 -0.77 -1.27
N PHE A 21 -0.35 0.05 -2.06
CA PHE A 21 0.60 1.04 -1.57
C PHE A 21 -0.01 2.44 -1.58
N VAL A 22 0.19 3.21 -0.52
CA VAL A 22 -0.18 4.62 -0.45
C VAL A 22 1.08 5.39 -0.05
N ALA A 23 1.53 6.29 -0.92
CA ALA A 23 2.70 7.12 -0.64
C ALA A 23 2.37 8.08 0.51
N GLY A 24 3.21 8.06 1.56
CA GLY A 24 3.10 8.99 2.66
C GLY A 24 3.64 10.38 2.31
N PRO A 25 3.34 11.41 3.13
CA PRO A 25 3.81 12.78 2.89
C PRO A 25 5.33 12.94 2.93
N ASN A 26 6.05 11.98 3.51
CA ASN A 26 7.51 11.99 3.62
C ASN A 26 8.19 10.97 2.71
N ASP A 27 7.45 10.22 1.88
CA ASP A 27 8.06 9.29 0.93
C ASP A 27 8.68 10.07 -0.23
N SER A 28 9.98 9.89 -0.42
CA SER A 28 10.66 10.48 -1.56
C SER A 28 10.24 9.81 -2.87
N PRO A 29 10.35 10.49 -4.02
CA PRO A 29 10.07 9.87 -5.32
C PRO A 29 10.87 8.58 -5.56
N ALA A 30 12.14 8.55 -5.14
CA ALA A 30 12.99 7.36 -5.24
C ALA A 30 12.45 6.21 -4.38
N ARG A 31 11.96 6.49 -3.18
CA ARG A 31 11.36 5.49 -2.28
C ARG A 31 10.09 4.91 -2.89
N CYS A 32 9.20 5.75 -3.42
CA CYS A 32 8.00 5.31 -4.12
C CYS A 32 8.35 4.38 -5.29
N GLN A 33 9.32 4.76 -6.13
CA GLN A 33 9.76 3.94 -7.27
C GLN A 33 10.30 2.57 -6.83
N GLN A 34 11.10 2.52 -5.77
CA GLN A 34 11.62 1.25 -5.22
C GLN A 34 10.49 0.32 -4.77
N ILE A 35 9.44 0.88 -4.15
CA ILE A 35 8.28 0.09 -3.71
C ILE A 35 7.49 -0.41 -4.93
N MET A 36 7.25 0.44 -5.93
CA MET A 36 6.57 0.04 -7.17
C MET A 36 7.31 -1.09 -7.89
N GLN A 37 8.64 -1.00 -7.99
CA GLN A 37 9.45 -2.07 -8.61
C GLN A 37 9.36 -3.37 -7.81
N THR A 38 9.35 -3.28 -6.48
CA THR A 38 9.21 -4.47 -5.62
C THR A 38 7.86 -5.15 -5.83
N LEU A 39 6.78 -4.38 -5.89
CA LEU A 39 5.44 -4.89 -6.11
C LEU A 39 5.28 -5.48 -7.51
N ALA A 40 5.79 -4.81 -8.55
CA ALA A 40 5.76 -5.32 -9.92
C ALA A 40 6.51 -6.64 -10.06
N ARG A 41 7.67 -6.79 -9.39
CA ARG A 41 8.42 -8.06 -9.39
C ARG A 41 7.70 -9.20 -8.66
N ARG A 42 6.96 -8.91 -7.59
CA ARG A 42 6.32 -9.94 -6.76
C ARG A 42 4.92 -10.32 -7.24
N CYS A 43 4.17 -9.34 -7.73
CA CYS A 43 2.74 -9.48 -8.03
C CYS A 43 2.46 -9.38 -9.54
N GLY A 44 3.45 -8.98 -10.35
CA GLY A 44 3.25 -8.56 -11.73
C GLY A 44 2.81 -7.10 -11.83
N PRO A 45 2.88 -6.51 -13.04
CA PRO A 45 2.57 -5.09 -13.26
C PRO A 45 1.14 -4.69 -12.86
N ASP A 46 0.17 -5.60 -13.00
CA ASP A 46 -1.25 -5.37 -12.66
C ASP A 46 -1.67 -6.01 -11.32
N GLY A 47 -0.70 -6.53 -10.56
CA GLY A 47 -0.93 -7.34 -9.35
C GLY A 47 -1.09 -6.54 -8.06
N PHE A 48 -1.06 -5.21 -8.12
CA PHE A 48 -1.13 -4.35 -6.96
C PHE A 48 -1.82 -3.02 -7.29
N HIS A 49 -2.32 -2.35 -6.26
CA HIS A 49 -2.85 -0.99 -6.35
C HIS A 49 -1.85 0.00 -5.75
N TYR A 50 -1.88 1.24 -6.23
CA TYR A 50 -1.07 2.31 -5.66
C TYR A 50 -1.79 3.65 -5.71
N LEU A 51 -1.49 4.50 -4.72
CA LEU A 51 -1.81 5.92 -4.68
C LEU A 51 -0.51 6.67 -4.42
N VAL A 52 0.00 7.39 -5.43
CA VAL A 52 1.24 8.17 -5.34
C VAL A 52 0.90 9.61 -5.67
N GLY A 53 1.16 10.52 -4.72
CA GLY A 53 0.93 11.95 -4.90
C GLY A 53 -0.55 12.32 -5.05
N MET A 54 -1.28 12.46 -3.93
CA MET A 54 -2.32 13.47 -3.90
C MET A 54 -1.63 14.80 -3.52
N PRO A 55 -1.57 15.80 -4.41
CA PRO A 55 -1.23 17.14 -3.96
C PRO A 55 -2.25 17.55 -2.90
N ILE A 56 -1.78 17.94 -1.72
CA ILE A 56 -2.60 18.61 -0.70
C ILE A 56 -2.66 20.11 -1.06
N ASP A 57 -2.83 20.42 -2.34
CA ASP A 57 -2.90 21.78 -2.88
C ASP A 57 -4.16 21.89 -3.75
N GLY A 58 -5.32 21.56 -3.16
CA GLY A 58 -6.60 21.58 -3.88
C GLY A 58 -7.84 21.25 -3.07
N ILE A 59 -7.81 21.36 -1.74
CA ILE A 59 -9.07 21.63 -1.02
C ILE A 59 -9.19 23.14 -0.97
N ASP A 60 -9.61 23.72 -2.10
CA ASP A 60 -10.34 24.99 -2.05
C ASP A 60 -11.74 24.68 -1.46
N GLU A 61 -12.21 25.56 -0.58
CA GLU A 61 -13.40 25.47 0.28
C GLU A 61 -14.70 24.96 -0.37
#